data_AF-X1LVF8-F1
#
_entry.id   AF-X1LVF8-F1
#
_cell.length_a   1.000
_cell.length_b   1.000
_cell.length_c   1.000
_cell.angle_alpha   90.00
_cell.angle_beta   90.00
_cell.angle_gamma   90.00
#
_symmetry.space_group_name_H-M   'P 1'
#
loop_
_entity.id
_entity.type
_entity.pdbx_description
1 polymer ?
#
loop_
_entity_poly.entity_id
_entity_poly.type
_entity_poly.pdbx_seq_one_letter_code
_entity_poly.pdbx_strand_id
1 'polypeptide(L)'
;MSNRLTHIIAAGLLVFVFIIAFLSIRDDSLTSDELVHLPAGYSYLTQKDMRLNPEHPPLIKDLAAIPLLFIRDIKFPSEINAWQENVNDQWEFGSYFLYRAGNPVEKMIFWDSIPMILILVLLGFYIFRWARELFGNKTALLALFLFSFSPTFLAHGRLVTTDVGAAAGVFIASYYFLKFLKDSS
;
A
#
# COMPACT_ATOMS: atom_id res chain seq x y z
N MET A 1 2.44 5.31 33.31
CA MET A 1 3.01 4.17 32.55
C MET A 1 4.32 4.64 31.94
N SER A 2 5.40 3.89 32.13
CA SER A 2 6.73 4.29 31.65
C SER A 2 6.75 4.46 30.13
N ASN A 3 7.48 5.48 29.64
CA ASN A 3 7.70 5.68 28.22
C ASN A 3 8.32 4.43 27.58
N ARG A 4 9.28 3.77 28.25
CA ARG A 4 9.91 2.55 27.73
C ARG A 4 8.89 1.45 27.45
N LEU A 5 8.03 1.16 28.44
CA LEU A 5 6.97 0.16 28.29
C LEU A 5 5.98 0.51 27.18
N THR A 6 5.64 1.80 27.06
CA THR A 6 4.72 2.28 26.01
C THR A 6 5.27 2.00 24.61
N HIS A 7 6.54 2.32 24.35
CA HIS A 7 7.14 2.06 23.04
C HIS A 7 7.27 0.57 22.74
N ILE A 8 7.56 -0.26 23.75
CA ILE A 8 7.63 -1.72 23.57
C ILE A 8 6.27 -2.28 23.15
N ILE A 9 5.19 -1.89 23.83
CA ILE A 9 3.83 -2.34 23.48
C ILE A 9 3.45 -1.84 22.09
N ALA A 10 3.74 -0.57 21.77
CA ALA A 10 3.45 -0.02 20.45
C ALA A 10 4.22 -0.74 19.33
N ALA A 11 5.50 -1.02 19.54
CA ALA A 11 6.30 -1.80 18.59
C ALA A 11 5.74 -3.22 18.42
N GLY A 12 5.33 -3.87 19.52
CA GLY A 12 4.69 -5.19 19.46
C GLY A 12 3.39 -5.17 18.64
N LEU A 13 2.55 -4.16 18.80
CA LEU A 13 1.32 -4.00 18.01
C LEU A 13 1.59 -3.74 16.52
N LEU A 14 2.58 -2.89 16.19
CA LEU A 14 2.96 -2.65 14.79
C LEU A 14 3.57 -3.89 14.13
N VAL A 15 4.40 -4.64 14.86
CA VAL A 15 4.93 -5.93 14.40
C VAL A 15 3.81 -6.94 14.21
N PHE A 16 2.82 -6.97 15.10
CA PHE A 16 1.62 -7.79 14.93
C PHE A 16 0.88 -7.45 13.65
N VAL A 17 0.59 -6.16 13.37
CA VAL A 17 -0.04 -5.72 12.11
C VAL A 17 0.76 -6.19 10.91
N PHE A 18 2.08 -5.98 10.93
CA PHE A 18 2.97 -6.41 9.84
C PHE A 18 2.88 -7.93 9.62
N ILE A 19 3.01 -8.73 10.68
CA ILE A 19 3.00 -10.19 10.57
C ILE A 19 1.66 -10.70 10.06
N ILE A 20 0.54 -10.19 10.59
CA ILE A 20 -0.79 -10.62 10.15
C ILE A 20 -1.01 -10.28 8.67
N ALA A 21 -0.70 -9.05 8.27
CA ALA A 21 -0.85 -8.61 6.89
C ALA A 21 0.10 -9.34 5.92
N PHE A 22 1.30 -9.68 6.37
CA PHE A 22 2.28 -10.43 5.58
C PHE A 22 1.89 -11.90 5.41
N LEU A 23 1.42 -12.54 6.48
CA LEU A 23 1.02 -13.96 6.43
C LEU A 23 -0.25 -14.16 5.59
N SER A 24 -1.15 -13.17 5.55
CA SER A 24 -2.39 -13.27 4.75
C SER A 24 -2.17 -13.14 3.23
N ILE A 25 -0.97 -12.78 2.76
CA ILE A 25 -0.69 -12.70 1.31
C ILE A 25 -0.77 -14.08 0.63
N ARG A 26 -0.38 -15.16 1.33
CA ARG A 26 -0.09 -16.46 0.71
C ARG A 26 -1.28 -17.19 0.11
N ASP A 27 -2.48 -16.94 0.63
CA ASP A 27 -3.67 -17.73 0.31
C ASP A 27 -4.75 -16.92 -0.42
N ASP A 28 -4.45 -15.69 -0.82
CA ASP A 28 -5.43 -14.78 -1.44
C ASP A 28 -5.18 -14.55 -2.94
N SER A 29 -6.28 -14.42 -3.67
CA SER A 29 -6.26 -14.02 -5.08
C SER A 29 -6.33 -12.50 -5.23
N LEU A 30 -5.92 -12.00 -6.40
CA LEU A 30 -6.04 -10.59 -6.76
C LEU A 30 -7.49 -10.08 -6.71
N THR A 31 -7.65 -8.88 -6.19
CA THR A 31 -8.89 -8.09 -6.35
C THR A 31 -8.94 -7.39 -7.70
N SER A 32 -10.12 -6.87 -8.06
CA SER A 32 -10.33 -6.15 -9.32
C SER A 32 -9.42 -4.93 -9.48
N ASP A 33 -9.13 -4.22 -8.39
CA ASP A 33 -8.28 -3.03 -8.41
C ASP A 33 -6.80 -3.41 -8.57
N GLU A 34 -6.35 -4.48 -7.90
CA GLU A 34 -4.96 -4.94 -8.01
C GLU A 34 -4.66 -5.46 -9.43
N LEU A 35 -5.65 -6.07 -10.09
CA LEU A 35 -5.56 -6.49 -11.50
C LEU A 35 -5.16 -5.34 -12.42
N VAL A 36 -5.59 -4.11 -12.13
CA VAL A 36 -5.34 -2.93 -12.98
C VAL A 36 -4.21 -2.05 -12.45
N HIS A 37 -4.06 -1.93 -11.14
CA HIS A 37 -3.06 -1.05 -10.52
C HIS A 37 -1.64 -1.58 -10.64
N LEU A 38 -1.42 -2.88 -10.44
CA LEU A 38 -0.08 -3.46 -10.51
C LEU A 38 0.52 -3.36 -11.93
N PRO A 39 -0.19 -3.76 -13.01
CA PRO A 39 0.34 -3.62 -14.37
C PRO A 39 0.52 -2.15 -14.78
N ALA A 40 -0.38 -1.26 -14.35
CA ALA A 40 -0.23 0.18 -14.58
C ALA A 40 1.03 0.73 -13.92
N GLY A 41 1.26 0.48 -12.62
CA GLY A 41 2.48 0.89 -11.95
C GLY A 41 3.74 0.35 -12.63
N TYR A 42 3.71 -0.91 -13.08
CA TYR A 42 4.83 -1.48 -13.82
C TYR A 42 5.05 -0.81 -15.18
N SER A 43 3.99 -0.45 -15.92
CA SER A 43 4.11 0.29 -17.18
C SER A 43 4.66 1.70 -16.96
N TYR A 44 4.26 2.38 -15.88
CA TYR A 44 4.74 3.72 -15.57
C TYR A 44 6.25 3.70 -15.27
N LEU A 45 6.71 2.71 -14.50
CA LEU A 45 8.12 2.59 -14.14
C LEU A 45 9.00 2.16 -15.32
N THR A 46 8.54 1.20 -16.14
CA THR A 46 9.37 0.60 -17.20
C THR A 46 9.21 1.26 -18.55
N GLN A 47 7.97 1.57 -18.97
CA GLN A 47 7.67 2.18 -20.27
C GLN A 47 7.62 3.71 -20.22
N LYS A 48 7.59 4.30 -19.01
CA LYS A 48 7.41 5.74 -18.81
C LYS A 48 6.12 6.27 -19.45
N ASP A 49 5.08 5.42 -19.44
CA ASP A 49 3.80 5.71 -20.09
C ASP A 49 2.65 5.43 -19.12
N MET A 50 1.83 6.46 -18.90
CA MET A 50 0.77 6.51 -17.89
C MET A 50 -0.64 6.27 -18.46
N ARG A 51 -0.75 5.69 -19.67
CA ARG A 51 -2.04 5.48 -20.34
C ARG A 51 -3.01 4.52 -19.64
N LEU A 52 -2.48 3.55 -18.90
CA LEU A 52 -3.28 2.58 -18.16
C LEU A 52 -3.67 3.16 -16.81
N ASN A 53 -4.94 3.07 -16.41
CA ASN A 53 -5.46 3.57 -15.13
C ASN A 53 -5.12 5.05 -14.81
N PRO A 54 -5.35 6.05 -15.69
CA PRO A 54 -5.00 7.44 -15.40
C PRO A 54 -5.90 8.10 -14.32
N GLU A 55 -6.95 7.40 -13.88
CA GLU A 55 -7.97 7.88 -12.92
C GLU A 55 -7.40 8.21 -11.54
N HIS A 56 -6.34 7.52 -11.11
CA HIS A 56 -5.73 7.69 -9.80
C HIS A 56 -4.26 8.15 -9.90
N PRO A 57 -3.76 8.95 -8.94
CA PRO A 57 -2.35 9.33 -8.87
C PRO A 57 -1.40 8.12 -8.88
N PRO A 58 -0.20 8.25 -9.46
CA PRO A 58 0.68 7.11 -9.74
C PRO A 58 1.40 6.56 -8.50
N LEU A 59 1.59 7.38 -7.45
CA LEU A 59 2.53 7.10 -6.36
C LEU A 59 2.37 5.71 -5.74
N ILE A 60 1.13 5.29 -5.45
CA ILE A 60 0.88 4.00 -4.80
C ILE A 60 1.12 2.83 -5.77
N LYS A 61 0.74 3.00 -7.03
CA LYS A 61 0.95 2.00 -8.09
C LYS A 61 2.43 1.81 -8.36
N ASP A 62 3.16 2.91 -8.50
CA ASP A 62 4.62 2.91 -8.69
C ASP A 62 5.29 2.23 -7.50
N LEU A 63 4.94 2.62 -6.28
CA LEU A 63 5.53 2.05 -5.08
C LEU A 63 5.29 0.54 -4.99
N ALA A 64 4.08 0.07 -5.30
CA ALA A 64 3.75 -1.35 -5.37
C ALA A 64 4.49 -2.10 -6.50
N ALA A 65 4.79 -1.42 -7.62
CA ALA A 65 5.48 -2.03 -8.75
C ALA A 65 7.01 -1.98 -8.67
N ILE A 66 7.62 -1.20 -7.77
CA ILE A 66 9.09 -1.16 -7.57
C ILE A 66 9.69 -2.56 -7.37
N PRO A 67 9.15 -3.43 -6.49
CA PRO A 67 9.68 -4.77 -6.28
C PRO A 67 9.71 -5.64 -7.56
N LEU A 68 8.78 -5.42 -8.49
CA LEU A 68 8.71 -6.14 -9.76
C LEU A 68 9.93 -5.86 -10.65
N LEU A 69 10.57 -4.69 -10.51
CA LEU A 69 11.79 -4.36 -11.25
C LEU A 69 12.97 -5.31 -10.94
N PHE A 70 12.90 -6.03 -9.82
CA PHE A 70 13.91 -6.99 -9.39
C PHE A 70 13.53 -8.44 -9.70
N ILE A 71 12.33 -8.68 -10.24
CA ILE A 71 11.90 -9.99 -10.72
C ILE A 71 12.41 -10.16 -12.16
N ARG A 72 13.17 -11.23 -12.40
CA ARG A 72 13.66 -11.55 -13.74
C ARG A 72 12.53 -12.04 -14.64
N ASP A 73 12.68 -11.76 -15.93
CA ASP A 73 11.86 -12.31 -17.01
C ASP A 73 10.36 -11.98 -16.94
N ILE A 74 9.99 -10.82 -16.36
CA ILE A 74 8.64 -10.27 -16.53
C ILE A 74 8.45 -9.89 -18.01
N LYS A 75 7.47 -10.51 -18.65
CA LYS A 75 7.05 -10.25 -20.02
C LYS A 75 5.99 -9.17 -20.04
N PHE A 76 6.35 -8.02 -20.61
CA PHE A 76 5.43 -6.92 -20.84
C PHE A 76 4.76 -7.08 -22.22
N PRO A 77 3.42 -7.25 -22.30
CA PRO A 77 2.71 -7.51 -23.55
C PRO A 77 2.48 -6.21 -24.33
N SER A 78 3.55 -5.67 -24.92
CA SER A 78 3.51 -4.45 -25.73
C SER A 78 2.78 -4.60 -27.07
N GLU A 79 2.49 -5.84 -27.48
CA GLU A 79 1.95 -6.22 -28.77
C GLU A 79 0.42 -6.33 -28.82
N ILE A 80 -0.26 -6.31 -27.66
CA ILE A 80 -1.72 -6.49 -27.61
C ILE A 80 -2.45 -5.18 -27.86
N ASN A 81 -3.65 -5.26 -28.45
CA ASN A 81 -4.49 -4.08 -28.75
C ASN A 81 -4.82 -3.27 -27.49
N ALA A 82 -4.96 -3.94 -26.33
CA ALA A 82 -5.20 -3.29 -25.04
C ALA A 82 -4.07 -2.30 -24.63
N TRP A 83 -2.87 -2.46 -25.18
CA TRP A 83 -1.75 -1.52 -25.01
C TRP A 83 -1.63 -0.51 -26.16
N GLN A 84 -1.80 -0.97 -27.40
CA GLN A 84 -1.45 -0.20 -28.59
C GLN A 84 -2.56 0.74 -29.06
N GLU A 85 -3.79 0.24 -29.16
CA GLU A 85 -4.90 0.89 -29.87
C GLU A 85 -6.02 1.31 -28.93
N ASN A 86 -6.36 0.47 -27.96
CA ASN A 86 -7.48 0.70 -27.07
C ASN A 86 -7.15 1.80 -26.06
N VAL A 87 -8.13 2.66 -25.79
CA VAL A 87 -7.99 3.73 -24.80
C VAL A 87 -8.31 3.17 -23.42
N ASN A 88 -7.31 3.14 -22.52
CA ASN A 88 -7.45 2.74 -21.12
C ASN A 88 -8.08 1.34 -20.93
N ASP A 89 -7.70 0.36 -21.75
CA ASP A 89 -8.18 -1.03 -21.65
C ASP A 89 -7.40 -1.83 -20.59
N GLN A 90 -7.42 -1.29 -19.37
CA GLN A 90 -6.63 -1.75 -18.25
C GLN A 90 -7.00 -3.15 -17.74
N TRP A 91 -8.27 -3.54 -17.86
CA TRP A 91 -8.73 -4.87 -17.41
C TRP A 91 -8.25 -5.98 -18.35
N GLU A 92 -8.36 -5.79 -19.66
CA GLU A 92 -7.82 -6.79 -20.62
C GLU A 92 -6.29 -6.80 -20.57
N PHE A 93 -5.64 -5.63 -20.49
CA PHE A 93 -4.20 -5.56 -20.35
C PHE A 93 -3.72 -6.28 -19.08
N GLY A 94 -4.33 -5.99 -17.93
CA GLY A 94 -3.97 -6.61 -16.66
C GLY A 94 -4.20 -8.11 -16.63
N SER A 95 -5.36 -8.56 -17.15
CA SER A 95 -5.68 -9.98 -17.31
C SER A 95 -4.65 -10.70 -18.18
N TYR A 96 -4.24 -10.09 -19.31
CA TYR A 96 -3.21 -10.66 -20.18
C TYR A 96 -1.84 -10.68 -19.50
N PHE A 97 -1.41 -9.54 -18.94
CA PHE A 97 -0.11 -9.39 -18.28
C PHE A 97 0.08 -10.39 -17.14
N LEU A 98 -0.95 -10.60 -16.32
CA LEU A 98 -0.86 -11.51 -15.19
C LEU A 98 -1.06 -12.96 -15.64
N TYR A 99 -2.15 -13.28 -16.31
CA TYR A 99 -2.56 -14.68 -16.48
C TYR A 99 -2.20 -15.30 -17.83
N ARG A 100 -1.92 -14.52 -18.88
CA ARG A 100 -1.68 -15.04 -20.25
C ARG A 100 -0.25 -14.88 -20.75
N ALA A 101 0.48 -13.87 -20.27
CA ALA A 101 1.88 -13.63 -20.65
C ALA A 101 2.86 -14.69 -20.08
N GLY A 102 2.41 -15.49 -19.12
CA GLY A 102 3.26 -16.48 -18.43
C GLY A 102 4.23 -15.85 -17.44
N ASN A 103 3.78 -14.78 -16.77
CA ASN A 103 4.53 -14.10 -15.71
C ASN A 103 4.41 -14.84 -14.37
N PRO A 104 5.38 -14.68 -13.44
CA PRO A 104 5.34 -15.32 -12.13
C PRO A 104 4.39 -14.58 -11.17
N VAL A 105 3.09 -14.68 -11.41
CA VAL A 105 2.03 -13.89 -10.73
C VAL A 105 2.10 -13.99 -9.21
N GLU A 106 2.21 -15.20 -8.66
CA GLU A 106 2.29 -15.41 -7.21
C GLU A 106 3.46 -14.63 -6.59
N LYS A 107 4.59 -14.58 -7.27
CA LYS A 107 5.77 -13.82 -6.82
C LYS A 107 5.54 -12.32 -6.93
N MET A 108 4.86 -11.87 -7.98
CA MET A 108 4.54 -10.46 -8.18
C MET A 108 3.60 -9.96 -7.07
N ILE A 109 2.52 -10.69 -6.79
CA ILE A 109 1.56 -10.41 -5.70
C ILE A 109 2.26 -10.47 -4.33
N PHE A 110 3.18 -11.40 -4.13
CA PHE A 110 3.89 -11.46 -2.86
C PHE A 110 4.70 -10.18 -2.61
N TRP A 111 5.39 -9.69 -3.63
CA TRP A 111 6.31 -8.57 -3.49
C TRP A 111 5.62 -7.21 -3.59
N ASP A 112 4.54 -7.06 -4.35
CA ASP A 112 3.80 -5.80 -4.49
C ASP A 112 3.08 -5.36 -3.20
N SER A 113 2.75 -6.33 -2.35
CA SER A 113 2.04 -6.13 -1.09
C SER A 113 2.97 -5.60 -0.01
N ILE A 114 4.28 -5.84 -0.12
CA ILE A 114 5.26 -5.42 0.89
C ILE A 114 5.26 -3.89 1.08
N PRO A 115 5.37 -3.06 0.03
CA PRO A 115 5.26 -1.61 0.19
C PRO A 115 3.91 -1.15 0.78
N MET A 116 2.81 -1.84 0.48
CA MET A 116 1.48 -1.49 1.01
C MET A 116 1.42 -1.74 2.53
N ILE A 117 1.94 -2.89 2.98
CA ILE A 117 2.07 -3.21 4.40
C ILE A 117 2.96 -2.19 5.12
N LEU A 118 4.04 -1.72 4.48
CA LEU A 118 4.89 -0.67 5.06
C LEU A 118 4.13 0.65 5.23
N ILE A 119 3.27 1.03 4.27
CA ILE A 119 2.39 2.20 4.42
C ILE A 119 1.39 2.00 5.55
N LEU A 120 0.78 0.82 5.67
CA LEU A 120 -0.14 0.50 6.75
C LEU A 120 0.52 0.64 8.13
N VAL A 121 1.73 0.09 8.28
CA VAL A 121 2.53 0.22 9.51
C VAL A 121 2.91 1.67 9.77
N LEU A 122 3.25 2.44 8.74
CA LEU A 122 3.55 3.87 8.85
C LEU A 122 2.33 4.66 9.34
N LEU A 123 1.14 4.38 8.82
CA LEU A 123 -0.11 4.98 9.29
C LEU A 123 -0.33 4.64 10.78
N GLY A 124 -0.20 3.38 11.18
CA GLY A 124 -0.31 2.96 12.58
C GLY A 124 0.68 3.68 13.50
N PHE A 125 1.93 3.86 13.05
CA PHE A 125 2.94 4.63 13.77
C PHE A 125 2.51 6.09 13.98
N TYR A 126 1.99 6.75 12.94
CA TYR A 126 1.54 8.13 13.06
C TYR A 126 0.28 8.27 13.92
N ILE A 127 -0.65 7.30 13.89
CA ILE A 127 -1.80 7.25 14.80
C ILE A 127 -1.31 7.21 16.25
N PHE A 128 -0.39 6.31 16.57
CA PHE A 128 0.19 6.22 17.91
C PHE A 128 0.92 7.51 18.30
N ARG A 129 1.78 8.03 17.42
CA ARG A 129 2.56 9.24 17.68
C ARG A 129 1.67 10.43 17.97
N TRP A 130 0.67 10.68 17.12
CA TRP A 130 -0.19 11.84 17.25
C TRP A 130 -1.12 11.72 18.47
N ALA A 131 -1.73 10.56 18.70
CA ALA A 131 -2.55 10.32 19.89
C ALA A 131 -1.76 10.48 21.19
N ARG A 132 -0.48 10.09 21.21
CA ARG A 132 0.41 10.27 22.35
C ARG A 132 0.71 11.73 22.65
N GLU A 133 0.94 12.53 21.62
CA GLU A 133 1.18 13.97 21.75
C GLU A 133 -0.06 14.71 22.29
N LEU A 134 -1.27 14.28 21.94
CA LEU A 134 -2.51 14.94 22.36
C LEU A 134 -3.03 14.47 23.73
N PHE A 135 -2.94 13.16 24.02
CA PHE A 135 -3.66 12.55 25.14
C PHE A 135 -2.80 11.64 26.01
N GLY A 136 -1.49 11.55 25.72
CA GLY A 136 -0.53 10.76 26.47
C GLY A 136 -0.55 9.26 26.17
N ASN A 137 0.28 8.52 26.92
CA ASN A 137 0.67 7.14 26.59
C ASN A 137 -0.49 6.13 26.56
N LYS A 138 -1.44 6.21 27.49
CA LYS A 138 -2.53 5.21 27.60
C LYS A 138 -3.48 5.30 26.41
N THR A 139 -3.91 6.51 26.08
CA THR A 139 -4.81 6.77 24.95
C THR A 139 -4.17 6.41 23.63
N ALA A 140 -2.87 6.68 23.48
CA ALA A 140 -2.13 6.29 22.28
C ALA A 140 -2.09 4.78 22.07
N LEU A 141 -1.87 4.00 23.13
CA LEU A 141 -1.92 2.54 23.04
C LEU A 141 -3.33 2.02 22.75
N LEU A 142 -4.36 2.63 23.33
CA LEU A 142 -5.74 2.27 23.04
C LEU A 142 -6.07 2.53 21.56
N ALA A 143 -5.71 3.70 21.02
CA ALA A 143 -5.91 4.03 19.61
C ALA A 143 -5.16 3.05 18.69
N LEU A 144 -3.89 2.77 19.00
CA LEU A 144 -3.10 1.81 18.22
C LEU A 144 -3.66 0.38 18.33
N PHE A 145 -4.16 -0.02 19.49
CA PHE A 145 -4.81 -1.32 19.67
C PHE A 145 -6.06 -1.42 18.79
N LEU A 146 -6.96 -0.43 18.83
CA LEU A 146 -8.15 -0.41 17.98
C LEU A 146 -7.80 -0.45 16.48
N PHE A 147 -6.76 0.27 16.07
CA PHE A 147 -6.23 0.20 14.70
C PHE A 147 -5.69 -1.20 14.35
N SER A 148 -4.86 -1.77 15.23
CA SER A 148 -4.17 -3.05 14.98
C SER A 148 -5.10 -4.25 14.90
N PHE A 149 -6.27 -4.17 15.54
CA PHE A 149 -7.31 -5.21 15.51
C PHE A 149 -8.50 -4.81 14.65
N SER A 150 -8.39 -3.75 13.84
CA SER A 150 -9.45 -3.34 12.93
C SER A 150 -9.50 -4.27 11.71
N PRO A 151 -10.63 -4.96 11.45
CA PRO A 151 -10.74 -5.84 10.29
C PRO A 151 -10.62 -5.06 8.97
N THR A 152 -11.08 -3.81 8.93
CA THR A 152 -10.98 -2.96 7.73
C THR A 152 -9.53 -2.72 7.33
N PHE A 153 -8.68 -2.30 8.27
CA PHE A 153 -7.27 -2.02 8.01
C PHE A 153 -6.46 -3.29 7.72
N LEU A 154 -6.73 -4.39 8.44
CA LEU A 154 -6.04 -5.66 8.19
C LEU A 154 -6.42 -6.27 6.84
N ALA A 155 -7.68 -6.13 6.40
CA ALA A 155 -8.14 -6.66 5.12
C ALA A 155 -7.64 -5.81 3.93
N HIS A 156 -7.67 -4.48 4.03
CA HIS A 156 -7.40 -3.60 2.89
C HIS A 156 -5.95 -3.11 2.85
N GLY A 157 -5.25 -3.07 3.98
CA GLY A 157 -3.95 -2.41 4.09
C GLY A 157 -2.77 -3.15 3.46
N ARG A 158 -2.96 -4.40 3.04
CA ARG A 158 -1.97 -5.12 2.23
C ARG A 158 -2.23 -5.04 0.74
N LEU A 159 -3.46 -4.70 0.33
CA LEU A 159 -3.86 -4.73 -1.08
C LEU A 159 -3.23 -3.57 -1.82
N VAL A 160 -2.92 -3.78 -3.10
CA VAL A 160 -2.49 -2.69 -4.00
C VAL A 160 -3.72 -1.89 -4.42
N THR A 161 -4.30 -1.16 -3.47
CA THR A 161 -5.36 -0.16 -3.67
C THR A 161 -4.89 1.22 -3.23
N THR A 162 -5.64 2.27 -3.57
CA THR A 162 -5.23 3.64 -3.23
C THR A 162 -5.71 4.12 -1.86
N ASP A 163 -6.63 3.39 -1.21
CA ASP A 163 -7.33 3.86 0.00
C ASP A 163 -6.42 4.06 1.20
N VAL A 164 -5.60 3.06 1.55
CA VAL A 164 -4.71 3.14 2.72
C VAL A 164 -3.56 4.13 2.46
N GLY A 165 -3.09 4.21 1.22
CA GLY A 165 -2.16 5.24 0.77
C GLY A 165 -2.72 6.65 0.96
N ALA A 166 -3.95 6.89 0.50
CA ALA A 166 -4.64 8.15 0.67
C ALA A 166 -4.91 8.48 2.15
N ALA A 167 -5.35 7.50 2.94
CA ALA A 167 -5.57 7.65 4.37
C ALA A 167 -4.27 8.05 5.10
N ALA A 168 -3.15 7.38 4.81
CA ALA A 168 -1.83 7.73 5.34
C ALA A 168 -1.41 9.14 4.93
N GLY A 169 -1.56 9.48 3.65
CA GLY A 169 -1.23 10.81 3.13
C GLY A 169 -2.02 11.91 3.83
N VAL A 170 -3.35 11.80 3.90
CA VAL A 170 -4.24 12.78 4.53
C VAL A 170 -3.96 12.89 6.03
N PHE A 171 -3.77 11.76 6.73
CA PHE A 171 -3.50 11.75 8.16
C PHE A 171 -2.17 12.43 8.51
N ILE A 172 -1.10 12.09 7.79
CA ILE A 172 0.25 12.66 7.99
C ILE A 172 0.28 14.13 7.59
N ALA A 173 -0.38 14.51 6.49
CA ALA A 173 -0.51 15.90 6.08
C ALA A 173 -1.23 16.73 7.16
N SER A 174 -2.34 16.20 7.70
CA SER A 174 -3.11 16.86 8.77
C SER A 174 -2.29 17.02 10.05
N TYR A 175 -1.51 16.00 10.42
CA TYR A 175 -0.60 16.03 11.56
C TYR A 175 0.42 17.17 11.44
N TYR A 176 1.14 17.27 10.32
CA TYR A 176 2.15 18.32 10.12
C TYR A 176 1.53 19.69 9.89
N PHE A 177 0.38 19.77 9.22
CA PHE A 177 -0.35 21.03 9.02
C PHE A 177 -0.77 21.63 10.37
N LEU A 178 -1.32 20.83 11.28
CA LEU A 178 -1.70 21.31 12.61
C LEU A 178 -0.49 21.67 13.49
N LYS A 179 0.65 21.00 13.30
CA LYS A 179 1.90 21.42 13.97
C LYS A 179 2.39 22.76 13.45
N PHE A 180 2.43 22.91 12.12
CA PHE A 180 2.81 24.16 11.49
C PHE A 180 1.97 25.34 12.01
N LEU A 181 0.65 25.19 12.12
CA LEU A 181 -0.22 26.23 12.66
C LEU A 181 0.04 26.57 14.13
N LYS A 182 0.50 25.63 14.94
CA LYS A 182 0.82 25.85 16.36
C LYS A 182 2.20 26.48 16.57
N ASP A 183 3.15 26.16 15.69
CA ASP A 183 4.53 26.67 15.76
C ASP A 183 4.70 28.02 15.03
N SER A 184 3.66 28.53 14.36
CA SER A 184 3.68 29.81 13.61
C SER A 184 3.46 31.06 14.49
N SER A 185 3.71 30.99 15.80
CA SER A 185 3.66 32.11 16.76
C SER A 185 5.03 32.37 17.38
#